data_AF-A0A3M2T5A9-F1
#
_entry.id   AF-A0A3M2T5A9-F1
#
_cell.length_a   1.000
_cell.length_b   1.000
_cell.length_c   1.000
_cell.angle_alpha   90.00
_cell.angle_beta   90.00
_cell.angle_gamma   90.00
#
_symmetry.space_group_name_H-M   'P 1'
#
loop_
_entity.id
_entity.type
_entity.pdbx_description
1 polymer ?
#
loop_
_entity_poly.entity_id
_entity_poly.type
_entity_poly.pdbx_seq_one_letter_code
_entity_poly.pdbx_strand_id
1 'polypeptide(L)'
;MVFLATTLPGDSGEKPLGSFVYAMPDRTSPRTALSTTLCPSQSSEEYATRVAKILATRMDRPVYVGSSIKSEQLGLTVEEEMEGVRSIVDAVMGRWMSEWGRYSG
;
A
#
# COMPACT_ATOMS: atom_id res chain seq x y z
N MET A 1 1.21 -8.90 -4.68
CA MET A 1 0.98 -7.54 -5.24
C MET A 1 -0.33 -7.03 -4.67
N VAL A 2 -0.39 -5.75 -4.30
CA VAL A 2 -1.57 -5.11 -3.72
C VAL A 2 -1.97 -3.92 -4.59
N PHE A 3 -3.26 -3.72 -4.80
CA PHE A 3 -3.81 -2.57 -5.49
C PHE A 3 -4.83 -1.86 -4.59
N LEU A 4 -4.67 -0.55 -4.42
CA LEU A 4 -5.49 0.29 -3.55
C LEU A 4 -6.31 1.26 -4.39
N ALA A 5 -7.62 1.26 -4.19
CA ALA A 5 -8.52 2.19 -4.84
C ALA A 5 -9.65 2.57 -3.88
N THR A 6 -10.19 3.77 -4.03
CA THR A 6 -11.41 4.21 -3.36
C THR A 6 -12.60 4.07 -4.30
N THR A 7 -13.76 3.78 -3.71
CA THR A 7 -15.04 3.76 -4.40
C THR A 7 -16.02 4.65 -3.65
N LEU A 8 -16.70 5.54 -4.36
CA LEU A 8 -17.80 6.33 -3.85
C LEU A 8 -19.14 5.69 -4.29
N PRO A 9 -20.23 5.89 -3.53
CA PRO A 9 -21.55 5.47 -3.98
C PRO A 9 -21.87 6.07 -5.36
N GLY A 10 -22.14 5.20 -6.34
CA GLY A 10 -22.38 5.61 -7.73
C GLY A 10 -21.15 5.57 -8.65
N ASP A 11 -19.96 5.21 -8.15
CA ASP A 11 -18.83 4.89 -9.00
C ASP A 11 -19.15 3.68 -9.90
N SER A 12 -18.93 3.86 -11.19
CA SER A 12 -18.98 2.78 -12.19
C SER A 12 -17.77 2.89 -13.12
N GLY A 13 -17.21 1.75 -13.52
CA GLY A 13 -16.04 1.68 -14.40
C GLY A 13 -14.74 1.29 -13.69
N GLU A 14 -13.69 1.17 -14.49
CA GLU A 14 -12.36 0.76 -14.05
C GLU A 14 -11.62 1.92 -13.39
N LYS A 15 -10.95 1.66 -12.26
CA LYS A 15 -10.10 2.64 -11.60
C LYS A 15 -8.73 2.66 -12.28
N PRO A 16 -8.17 3.85 -12.58
CA PRO A 16 -6.82 3.93 -13.14
C PRO A 16 -5.81 3.36 -12.14
N LEU A 17 -4.68 2.83 -12.62
CA LEU A 17 -3.61 2.30 -11.76
C LEU A 17 -3.09 3.34 -10.74
N GLY A 18 -3.07 4.62 -11.12
CA GLY A 18 -2.45 5.67 -10.32
C GLY A 18 -0.94 5.44 -10.18
N SER A 19 -0.42 5.52 -8.96
CA SER A 19 0.99 5.28 -8.69
C SER A 19 1.29 3.80 -8.55
N PHE A 20 2.48 3.37 -8.95
CA PHE A 20 2.95 2.00 -8.75
C PHE A 20 4.35 2.00 -8.14
N VAL A 21 4.50 1.36 -6.99
CA VAL A 21 5.71 1.40 -6.16
C VAL A 21 6.17 -0.02 -5.86
N TYR A 22 7.47 -0.24 -6.02
CA TYR A 22 8.17 -1.41 -5.50
C TYR A 22 8.84 -1.05 -4.17
N ALA A 23 8.79 -1.96 -3.20
CA ALA A 23 9.57 -1.83 -1.97
C ALA A 23 10.14 -3.18 -1.52
N MET A 24 11.29 -3.16 -0.84
CA MET A 24 11.92 -4.34 -0.26
C MET A 24 12.55 -4.03 1.10
N PRO A 25 12.67 -5.03 2.01
CA PRO A 25 13.38 -4.85 3.27
C PRO A 25 14.82 -4.42 3.05
N ASP A 26 15.29 -3.50 3.88
CA ASP A 26 16.70 -3.15 3.93
C ASP A 26 17.46 -4.17 4.78
N ARG A 27 18.37 -4.92 4.16
CA ARG A 27 19.19 -5.93 4.85
C ARG A 27 20.24 -5.33 5.79
N THR A 28 20.55 -4.04 5.63
CA THR A 28 21.51 -3.32 6.47
C THR A 28 20.84 -2.62 7.66
N SER A 29 19.52 -2.41 7.59
CA SER A 29 18.74 -1.76 8.63
C SER A 29 17.37 -2.47 8.79
N PRO A 30 17.24 -3.42 9.74
CA PRO A 30 16.11 -4.36 9.85
C PRO A 30 14.76 -3.74 10.27
N ARG A 31 14.60 -2.43 10.17
CA ARG A 31 13.33 -1.70 10.40
C ARG A 31 12.99 -0.73 9.26
N THR A 32 13.77 -0.74 8.19
CA THR A 32 13.56 0.14 7.05
C THR A 32 13.35 -0.67 5.78
N ALA A 33 12.72 -0.03 4.81
CA ALA A 33 12.54 -0.57 3.47
C ALA A 33 13.07 0.42 2.44
N LEU A 34 13.69 -0.11 1.39
CA LEU A 34 14.04 0.63 0.19
C LEU A 34 12.83 0.62 -0.74
N SER A 35 12.55 1.74 -1.39
CA SER A 35 11.40 1.88 -2.30
C SER A 35 11.78 2.59 -3.59
N THR A 36 11.14 2.20 -4.68
CA THR A 36 11.31 2.80 -6.00
C THR A 36 9.93 2.95 -6.65
N THR A 37 9.59 4.18 -7.02
CA THR A 37 8.39 4.46 -7.81
C THR A 37 8.62 4.01 -9.25
N LEU A 38 7.82 3.07 -9.71
CA LEU A 38 7.87 2.52 -11.08
C LEU A 38 6.95 3.30 -12.02
N CYS A 39 5.80 3.74 -11.54
CA CYS A 39 4.89 4.62 -12.25
C CYS A 39 4.49 5.76 -11.30
N PRO A 40 5.01 6.99 -11.48
CA PRO A 40 4.68 8.11 -10.61
C PRO A 40 3.31 8.70 -10.96
N SER A 41 2.54 9.06 -9.93
CA SER A 41 1.34 9.89 -10.05
C SER A 41 1.25 10.78 -8.81
N GLN A 42 1.42 12.09 -9.00
CA GLN A 42 1.60 13.08 -7.92
C GLN A 42 0.54 12.96 -6.81
N SER A 43 -0.71 12.64 -7.15
CA SER A 43 -1.82 12.57 -6.20
C SER A 43 -1.86 11.31 -5.32
N SER A 44 -1.05 10.29 -5.56
CA SER A 44 -1.14 8.99 -4.85
C SER A 44 0.20 8.34 -4.49
N GLU A 45 1.32 8.94 -4.90
CA GLU A 45 2.66 8.36 -4.76
C GLU A 45 3.09 8.25 -3.29
N GLU A 46 2.88 9.29 -2.49
CA GLU A 46 3.23 9.27 -1.06
C GLU A 46 2.48 8.17 -0.32
N TYR A 47 1.17 8.05 -0.59
CA TYR A 47 0.31 7.04 0.01
C TYR A 47 0.77 5.62 -0.37
N ALA A 48 1.00 5.37 -1.66
CA ALA A 48 1.50 4.10 -2.15
C ALA A 48 2.86 3.74 -1.54
N THR A 49 3.77 4.71 -1.43
CA THR A 49 5.11 4.54 -0.89
C THR A 49 5.09 4.19 0.59
N ARG A 50 4.26 4.89 1.40
CA ARG A 50 4.08 4.59 2.82
C ARG A 50 3.59 3.16 3.03
N VAL A 51 2.53 2.75 2.32
CA VAL A 51 1.98 1.40 2.42
C VAL A 51 3.01 0.35 1.96
N ALA A 52 3.69 0.58 0.83
CA ALA A 52 4.70 -0.34 0.31
C ALA A 52 5.84 -0.59 1.29
N LYS A 53 6.39 0.46 1.90
CA LYS A 53 7.47 0.35 2.88
C LYS A 53 7.04 -0.39 4.14
N ILE A 54 5.84 -0.10 4.65
CA ILE A 54 5.31 -0.77 5.86
C ILE A 54 5.11 -2.27 5.58
N LEU A 55 4.48 -2.62 4.45
CA LEU A 55 4.25 -4.01 4.08
C LEU A 55 5.56 -4.76 3.85
N ALA A 56 6.52 -4.17 3.12
CA ALA A 56 7.83 -4.79 2.91
C ALA A 56 8.52 -5.10 4.24
N THR A 57 8.52 -4.14 5.17
CA THR A 57 9.15 -4.29 6.50
C THR A 57 8.44 -5.36 7.33
N ARG A 58 7.11 -5.42 7.34
CA ARG A 58 6.34 -6.37 8.16
C ARG A 58 6.32 -7.79 7.58
N MET A 59 6.34 -7.92 6.25
CA MET A 59 6.35 -9.21 5.56
C MET A 59 7.75 -9.81 5.41
N ASP A 60 8.80 -9.01 5.64
CA ASP A 60 10.20 -9.33 5.35
C ASP A 60 10.39 -9.85 3.91
N ARG A 61 9.66 -9.25 2.97
CA ARG A 61 9.65 -9.64 1.55
C ARG A 61 9.45 -8.43 0.63
N PRO A 62 9.95 -8.49 -0.61
CA PRO A 62 9.62 -7.48 -1.61
C PRO A 62 8.12 -7.43 -1.91
N VAL A 63 7.58 -6.22 -2.07
CA VAL A 63 6.17 -5.97 -2.37
C VAL A 63 6.01 -4.98 -3.52
N TYR A 64 4.89 -5.11 -4.22
CA TYR A 64 4.43 -4.15 -5.22
C TYR A 64 3.09 -3.60 -4.77
N VAL A 65 2.96 -2.28 -4.75
CA VAL A 65 1.75 -1.57 -4.37
C VAL A 65 1.36 -0.59 -5.49
N GLY A 66 0.18 -0.78 -6.05
CA GLY A 66 -0.48 0.23 -6.87
C GLY A 66 -1.50 1.01 -6.04
N SER A 67 -1.66 2.30 -6.30
CA SER A 67 -2.66 3.13 -5.63
C SER A 67 -3.25 4.19 -6.54
N SER A 68 -4.58 4.16 -6.68
CA SER A 68 -5.38 5.21 -7.29
C SER A 68 -6.03 6.15 -6.26
N ILE A 69 -5.71 5.99 -4.97
CA ILE A 69 -6.26 6.80 -3.88
C ILE A 69 -5.66 8.19 -3.94
N LYS A 70 -6.53 9.20 -3.96
CA LYS A 70 -6.15 10.61 -3.92
C LYS A 70 -6.44 11.19 -2.54
N SER A 71 -5.52 11.02 -1.58
CA SER A 71 -5.73 11.48 -0.20
C SER A 71 -6.06 12.97 -0.12
N GLU A 72 -5.34 13.79 -0.89
CA GLU A 72 -5.55 15.24 -1.00
C GLU A 72 -6.95 15.60 -1.52
N GLN A 73 -7.45 14.85 -2.50
CA GLN A 73 -8.73 15.13 -3.16
C GLN A 73 -9.93 14.68 -2.33
N LEU A 74 -9.71 13.81 -1.33
CA LEU A 74 -10.75 13.37 -0.40
C LEU A 74 -11.00 14.35 0.75
N GLY A 75 -10.17 15.39 0.89
CA GLY A 75 -10.30 16.39 1.96
C GLY A 75 -10.11 15.81 3.37
N LEU A 76 -9.38 14.69 3.47
CA LEU A 76 -9.15 13.98 4.72
C LEU A 76 -8.18 14.74 5.62
N THR A 77 -8.41 14.64 6.92
CA THR A 77 -7.43 15.02 7.94
C THR A 77 -6.23 14.06 7.91
N VAL A 78 -5.11 14.50 8.48
CA VAL A 78 -3.90 13.66 8.59
C VAL A 78 -4.20 12.41 9.41
N GLU A 79 -5.03 12.55 10.44
CA GLU A 79 -5.46 11.47 11.32
C GLU A 79 -6.27 10.42 10.54
N GLU A 80 -7.24 10.84 9.72
CA GLU A 80 -8.02 9.94 8.85
C GLU A 80 -7.14 9.26 7.80
N GLU A 81 -6.15 9.96 7.24
CA GLU A 81 -5.19 9.34 6.32
C GLU A 81 -4.38 8.26 7.03
N MET A 82 -3.85 8.55 8.22
CA MET A 82 -3.07 7.59 9.01
C MET A 82 -3.90 6.38 9.45
N GLU A 83 -5.15 6.59 9.84
CA GLU A 83 -6.09 5.52 10.13
C GLU A 83 -6.37 4.66 8.89
N GLY A 84 -6.59 5.29 7.74
CA GLY A 84 -6.75 4.60 6.46
C GLY A 84 -5.54 3.74 6.11
N VAL A 85 -4.32 4.28 6.22
CA VAL A 85 -3.08 3.53 6.00
C VAL A 85 -2.99 2.34 6.95
N ARG A 86 -3.26 2.55 8.25
CA ARG A 86 -3.21 1.47 9.25
C ARG A 86 -4.21 0.37 8.93
N SER A 87 -5.46 0.74 8.64
CA SER A 87 -6.53 -0.20 8.32
C SER A 87 -6.20 -1.05 7.09
N ILE A 88 -5.70 -0.43 6.03
CA ILE A 88 -5.26 -1.14 4.81
C ILE A 88 -4.13 -2.12 5.13
N VAL A 89 -3.10 -1.66 5.85
CA VAL A 89 -1.97 -2.52 6.18
C VAL A 89 -2.42 -3.71 7.02
N ASP A 90 -3.25 -3.49 8.03
CA ASP A 90 -3.72 -4.54 8.92
C ASP A 90 -4.58 -5.57 8.16
N ALA A 91 -5.45 -5.11 7.24
CA ALA A 91 -6.23 -6.00 6.37
C ALA A 91 -5.36 -6.85 5.44
N VAL A 92 -4.37 -6.24 4.78
CA VAL A 92 -3.43 -6.95 3.89
C VAL A 92 -2.59 -7.95 4.67
N MET A 93 -2.07 -7.57 5.85
CA MET A 93 -1.29 -8.46 6.71
C MET A 93 -2.12 -9.63 7.21
N GLY A 94 -3.38 -9.40 7.61
CA GLY A 94 -4.29 -10.46 8.04
C GLY A 94 -4.51 -11.50 6.94
N ARG A 95 -4.74 -11.04 5.70
CA ARG A 95 -4.85 -11.93 4.53
C ARG A 95 -3.54 -12.68 4.26
N TRP A 96 -2.41 -11.97 4.28
CA TRP A 96 -1.08 -12.57 4.07
C TRP A 96 -0.78 -13.67 5.09
N MET A 97 -1.03 -13.45 6.38
CA MET A 97 -0.81 -14.45 7.43
C MET A 97 -1.71 -15.68 7.26
N SER A 98 -2.96 -15.46 6.86
CA SER A 98 -3.93 -16.53 6.61
C SER A 98 -3.52 -17.41 5.42
N GLU A 99 -3.02 -16.79 4.34
CA GLU A 99 -2.50 -17.50 3.18
C GLU A 99 -1.17 -18.19 3.51
N TRP A 100 -0.26 -17.51 4.21
CA TRP A 100 1.04 -18.05 4.62
C TRP A 100 0.89 -19.31 5.47
N GLY A 101 -0.01 -19.29 6.46
CA GLY A 101 -0.31 -20.46 7.29
C GLY A 101 -0.76 -21.70 6.52
N ARG A 102 -1.35 -21.53 5.31
CA ARG A 102 -1.74 -22.63 4.43
C ARG A 102 -0.58 -23.22 3.62
N TYR A 103 0.51 -22.48 3.44
CA TYR A 103 1.69 -22.94 2.69
C TYR A 103 2.80 -23.50 3.58
N SER A 104 2.76 -23.22 4.89
CA SER A 104 3.72 -23.71 5.87
C SER A 104 3.26 -24.96 6.64
N GLY A 105 2.15 -25.58 6.21
CA GLY A 105 1.60 -26.82 6.76
C GLY A 105 1.89 -28.04 5.91
#